data_AF-A0A6B1FXB4-F1
#
_entry.id   AF-A0A6B1FXB4-F1
#
_cell.length_a   1.000
_cell.length_b   1.000
_cell.length_c   1.000
_cell.angle_alpha   90.00
_cell.angle_beta   90.00
_cell.angle_gamma   90.00
#
_symmetry.space_group_name_H-M   'P 1'
#
loop_
_entity.id
_entity.type
_entity.pdbx_description
1 polymer ?
#
loop_
_entity_poly.entity_id
_entity_poly.type
_entity_poly.pdbx_seq_one_letter_code
_entity_poly.pdbx_strand_id
1 'polypeptide(L)'
;MTYHFPDQIINALKETLVLVFWTKKHLRETLGRCEVPSEAIASQDWTNYKYHIIDPILSDLNESEDGLRPLRLLLTETLNYKDCNHLLRFPDGQKKKRDGERQLEHLQLLVKNHDSSLRAKREEQLERKKEREKVEKQQTFHSHLLEFRDLFVKWTTRTDPKKRGYDLEDLLNGVFDLFELSPR
;
A
#
# COMPACT_ATOMS: atom_id res chain seq x y z
N MET A 1 14.15 7.73 8.12
CA MET A 1 13.48 8.45 7.02
C MET A 1 12.79 7.39 6.18
N THR A 2 11.48 7.52 5.94
CA THR A 2 10.70 6.53 5.22
C THR A 2 10.54 7.04 3.79
N TYR A 3 11.26 6.43 2.85
CA TYR A 3 11.14 6.76 1.43
C TYR A 3 9.88 6.12 0.83
N HIS A 4 9.13 6.85 0.02
CA HIS A 4 7.91 6.34 -0.64
C HIS A 4 8.20 5.32 -1.74
N PHE A 5 9.25 5.56 -2.51
CA PHE A 5 9.71 4.69 -3.58
C PHE A 5 11.22 4.41 -3.45
N PRO A 6 11.68 3.24 -3.93
CA PRO A 6 13.11 2.94 -4.07
C PRO A 6 13.83 3.90 -5.02
N ASP A 7 15.12 4.16 -4.75
CA ASP A 7 15.96 5.07 -5.54
C ASP A 7 15.99 4.74 -7.04
N GLN A 8 15.97 3.45 -7.39
CA GLN A 8 15.92 3.01 -8.78
C GLN A 8 14.68 3.54 -9.53
N ILE A 9 13.52 3.63 -8.87
CA ILE A 9 12.28 4.16 -9.47
C ILE A 9 12.38 5.68 -9.59
N ILE A 10 12.89 6.34 -8.54
CA ILE A 10 13.04 7.80 -8.52
C ILE A 10 14.04 8.25 -9.60
N ASN A 11 15.18 7.58 -9.71
CA ASN A 11 16.19 7.89 -10.73
C ASN A 11 15.66 7.60 -12.14
N ALA A 12 14.97 6.48 -12.34
CA ALA A 12 14.32 6.20 -13.61
C ALA A 12 13.29 7.29 -13.96
N LEU A 13 12.47 7.73 -13.00
CA LEU A 13 11.51 8.81 -13.20
C LEU A 13 12.19 10.14 -13.54
N LYS A 14 13.30 10.50 -12.86
CA LYS A 14 14.10 11.69 -13.18
C LYS A 14 14.52 11.66 -14.66
N GLU A 15 15.13 10.57 -15.09
CA GLU A 15 15.56 10.40 -16.48
C GLU A 15 14.40 10.42 -17.47
N THR A 16 13.28 9.74 -17.16
CA THR A 16 12.09 9.73 -18.03
C THR A 16 11.52 11.14 -18.20
N LEU A 17 11.41 11.91 -17.11
CA LEU A 17 10.89 13.28 -17.18
C LEU A 17 11.75 14.17 -18.09
N VAL A 18 13.08 14.02 -18.03
CA VAL A 18 14.01 14.75 -18.89
C VAL A 18 13.81 14.39 -20.36
N LEU A 19 13.58 13.12 -20.69
CA LEU A 19 13.45 12.68 -22.07
C LEU A 19 12.06 12.97 -22.66
N VAL A 20 11.00 12.66 -21.91
CA VAL A 20 9.60 12.78 -22.36
C VAL A 20 9.14 14.23 -22.41
N PHE A 21 9.47 15.03 -21.39
CA PHE A 21 9.11 16.45 -21.34
C PHE A 21 10.25 17.29 -21.92
N TRP A 22 10.32 17.36 -23.25
CA TRP A 22 11.46 17.96 -23.95
C TRP A 22 11.71 19.43 -23.57
N THR A 23 10.65 20.24 -23.42
CA THR A 23 10.77 21.67 -23.07
C THR A 23 10.58 21.90 -21.57
N LYS A 24 11.34 22.86 -21.02
CA LYS A 24 11.20 23.27 -19.61
C LYS A 24 9.80 23.79 -19.28
N LYS A 25 9.16 24.47 -20.22
CA LYS A 25 7.77 24.95 -20.09
C LYS A 25 6.80 23.78 -19.87
N HIS A 26 6.85 22.76 -20.72
CA HIS A 26 5.96 21.59 -20.62
C HIS A 26 6.23 20.77 -19.35
N LEU A 27 7.50 20.65 -18.95
CA LEU A 27 7.88 20.03 -17.68
C LEU A 27 7.28 20.79 -16.48
N ARG A 28 7.42 22.13 -16.44
CA ARG A 28 6.87 22.97 -15.37
C ARG A 28 5.35 22.86 -15.26
N GLU A 29 4.66 22.95 -16.39
CA GLU A 29 3.21 22.78 -16.45
C GLU A 29 2.78 21.40 -15.94
N THR A 30 3.55 20.36 -16.25
CA THR A 30 3.25 18.99 -15.80
C THR A 30 3.46 18.83 -14.30
N LEU A 31 4.53 19.38 -13.73
CA LEU A 31 4.74 19.39 -12.27
C LEU A 31 3.55 20.05 -11.55
N GLY A 32 3.08 21.21 -12.05
CA GLY A 32 1.91 21.89 -11.49
C GLY A 32 0.62 21.07 -11.61
N ARG A 33 0.38 20.41 -12.75
CA ARG A 33 -0.79 19.52 -12.94
C ARG A 33 -0.75 18.29 -12.03
N CYS A 34 0.44 17.80 -11.68
CA CYS A 34 0.62 16.65 -10.80
C CYS A 34 0.66 17.05 -9.31
N GLU A 35 0.13 18.22 -8.96
CA GLU A 35 0.01 18.70 -7.57
C GLU A 35 1.36 18.82 -6.84
N VAL A 36 2.47 18.98 -7.57
CA VAL A 36 3.76 19.30 -6.94
C VAL A 36 3.65 20.68 -6.28
N PRO A 37 4.09 20.84 -5.01
CA PRO A 37 3.98 22.11 -4.30
C PRO A 37 4.56 23.27 -5.13
N SER A 38 3.78 24.34 -5.28
CA SER A 38 4.17 25.47 -6.13
C SER A 38 5.46 26.15 -5.65
N GLU A 39 5.70 26.15 -4.34
CA GLU A 39 6.94 26.64 -3.71
C GLU A 39 8.16 25.82 -4.14
N ALA A 40 8.04 24.48 -4.17
CA ALA A 40 9.11 23.59 -4.61
C ALA A 40 9.45 23.77 -6.10
N ILE A 41 8.46 24.10 -6.94
CA ILE A 41 8.65 24.42 -8.36
C ILE A 41 9.29 25.81 -8.52
N ALA A 42 8.84 26.79 -7.74
CA ALA A 42 9.25 28.19 -7.85
C ALA A 42 10.66 28.44 -7.33
N SER A 43 11.13 27.66 -6.33
CA SER A 43 12.46 27.77 -5.75
C SER A 43 13.58 27.26 -6.68
N GLN A 44 13.26 26.52 -7.74
CA GLN A 44 14.26 26.00 -8.67
C GLN A 44 14.77 27.06 -9.65
N ASP A 45 16.05 26.96 -9.99
CA ASP A 45 16.64 27.73 -11.09
C ASP A 45 16.33 27.08 -12.44
N TRP A 46 15.35 27.67 -13.16
CA TRP A 46 14.90 27.22 -14.47
C TRP A 46 15.89 27.49 -15.61
N THR A 47 17.03 28.12 -15.35
CA THR A 47 18.12 28.25 -16.33
C THR A 47 18.98 26.97 -16.41
N ASN A 48 18.99 26.16 -15.36
CA ASN A 48 19.76 24.92 -15.27
C ASN A 48 19.30 23.81 -16.22
N TYR A 49 20.14 22.77 -16.34
CA TYR A 49 19.75 21.53 -17.01
C TYR A 49 18.57 20.85 -16.29
N LYS A 50 17.64 20.25 -17.05
CA LYS A 50 16.37 19.72 -16.52
C LYS A 50 16.57 18.72 -15.38
N TYR A 51 17.60 17.89 -15.44
CA TYR A 51 17.90 16.95 -14.36
C TYR A 51 18.15 17.65 -13.03
N HIS A 52 18.94 18.73 -13.01
CA HIS A 52 19.21 19.49 -11.80
C HIS A 52 17.99 20.28 -11.27
N ILE A 53 16.97 20.50 -12.11
CA ILE A 53 15.70 21.11 -11.68
C ILE A 53 14.81 20.08 -10.99
N ILE A 54 14.72 18.86 -11.54
CA ILE A 54 13.80 17.82 -11.03
C ILE A 54 14.39 17.01 -9.87
N ASP A 55 15.71 16.87 -9.83
CA ASP A 55 16.40 16.06 -8.82
C ASP A 55 16.06 16.46 -7.38
N PRO A 56 16.20 17.74 -6.98
CA PRO A 56 15.81 18.17 -5.63
C PRO A 56 14.30 18.01 -5.41
N ILE A 57 13.45 18.39 -6.38
CA ILE A 57 11.99 18.27 -6.24
C ILE A 57 11.57 16.83 -5.94
N LEU A 58 12.04 15.85 -6.73
CA LEU A 58 11.62 14.46 -6.56
C LEU A 58 12.22 13.82 -5.32
N SER A 59 13.40 14.25 -4.90
CA SER A 59 14.04 13.73 -3.69
C SER A 59 13.28 14.23 -2.45
N ASP A 60 12.96 15.52 -2.39
CA ASP A 60 12.15 16.11 -1.31
C ASP A 60 10.75 15.47 -1.24
N LEU A 61 10.12 15.25 -2.39
CA LEU A 61 8.82 14.54 -2.44
C LEU A 61 8.93 13.09 -1.98
N ASN A 62 10.04 12.40 -2.24
CA ASN A 62 10.20 11.01 -1.83
C ASN A 62 10.41 10.86 -0.31
N GLU A 63 10.86 11.91 0.35
CA GLU A 63 11.12 11.96 1.80
C GLU A 63 9.97 12.56 2.62
N SER A 64 9.19 13.47 2.03
CA SER A 64 8.09 14.18 2.71
C SER A 64 6.84 13.31 2.85
N GLU A 65 6.11 13.40 3.96
CA GLU A 65 4.90 12.59 4.21
C GLU A 65 3.82 12.79 3.13
N ASP A 66 3.62 14.03 2.69
CA ASP A 66 2.61 14.40 1.68
C ASP A 66 3.08 14.17 0.23
N GLY A 67 4.34 13.81 0.01
CA GLY A 67 4.94 13.72 -1.32
C GLY A 67 4.53 12.48 -2.13
N LEU A 68 3.95 11.46 -1.49
CA LEU A 68 3.50 10.23 -2.16
C LEU A 68 2.48 10.50 -3.27
N ARG A 69 1.51 11.39 -3.02
CA ARG A 69 0.42 11.68 -3.97
C ARG A 69 0.96 12.38 -5.23
N PRO A 70 1.73 13.48 -5.13
CA PRO A 70 2.37 14.08 -6.30
C PRO A 70 3.27 13.11 -7.07
N LEU A 71 4.05 12.26 -6.38
CA LEU A 71 4.89 11.25 -7.04
C LEU A 71 4.09 10.22 -7.82
N ARG A 72 2.98 9.72 -7.25
CA ARG A 72 2.06 8.80 -7.94
C ARG A 72 1.44 9.47 -9.18
N LEU A 73 1.01 10.72 -9.06
CA LEU A 73 0.47 11.48 -10.20
C LEU A 73 1.52 11.68 -11.29
N LEU A 74 2.76 12.03 -10.93
CA LEU A 74 3.86 12.17 -11.89
C LEU A 74 4.17 10.87 -12.62
N LEU A 75 4.22 9.74 -11.90
CA LEU A 75 4.41 8.43 -12.51
C LEU A 75 3.29 8.12 -13.51
N THR A 76 2.03 8.31 -13.11
CA THR A 76 0.87 8.05 -13.97
C THR A 76 0.86 8.95 -15.20
N GLU A 77 1.01 10.26 -15.03
CA GLU A 77 1.02 11.22 -16.14
C GLU A 77 2.18 10.97 -17.09
N THR A 78 3.37 10.66 -16.57
CA THR A 78 4.55 10.36 -17.40
C THR A 78 4.34 9.09 -18.23
N LEU A 79 3.81 8.02 -17.62
CA LEU A 79 3.55 6.74 -18.29
C LEU A 79 2.42 6.81 -19.34
N ASN A 80 1.62 7.87 -19.36
CA ASN A 80 0.60 8.07 -20.39
C ASN A 80 1.20 8.44 -21.76
N TYR A 81 2.44 8.92 -21.83
CA TYR A 81 3.13 9.31 -23.08
C TYR A 81 3.74 8.10 -23.83
N LYS A 82 2.99 7.00 -23.95
CA LYS A 82 3.49 5.67 -24.36
C LYS A 82 4.31 5.64 -25.66
N ASP A 83 3.92 6.42 -26.66
CA ASP A 83 4.51 6.38 -28.01
C ASP A 83 5.50 7.53 -28.30
N CYS A 84 5.66 8.46 -27.35
CA CYS A 84 6.46 9.67 -27.49
C CYS A 84 6.29 10.43 -28.83
N ASN A 85 5.14 10.30 -29.51
CA ASN A 85 4.95 10.83 -30.85
C ASN A 85 5.04 12.37 -30.88
N HIS A 86 4.74 13.02 -29.75
CA HIS A 86 4.90 14.47 -29.56
C HIS A 86 6.35 14.95 -29.67
N LEU A 87 7.34 14.05 -29.63
CA LEU A 87 8.75 14.37 -29.80
C LEU A 87 9.19 14.47 -31.26
N LEU A 88 8.42 13.90 -32.20
CA LEU A 88 8.76 13.89 -33.63
C LEU A 88 8.84 15.29 -34.25
N ARG A 89 8.16 16.28 -33.66
CA ARG A 89 8.19 17.69 -34.11
C ARG A 89 9.50 18.42 -33.83
N PHE A 90 10.42 17.84 -33.06
CA PHE A 90 11.70 18.46 -32.72
C PHE A 90 12.83 17.95 -33.63
N PRO A 91 13.95 18.69 -33.74
CA PRO A 91 15.19 18.16 -34.33
C PRO A 91 15.60 16.85 -33.65
N ASP A 92 16.09 15.90 -34.43
CA ASP A 92 16.39 14.52 -33.99
C ASP A 92 15.19 13.81 -33.33
N GLY A 93 13.97 14.17 -33.73
CA GLY A 93 12.73 13.68 -33.13
C GLY A 93 12.62 12.16 -33.08
N GLN A 94 13.13 11.44 -34.09
CA GLN A 94 13.15 9.97 -34.09
C GLN A 94 14.06 9.38 -33.02
N LYS A 95 15.25 9.97 -32.82
CA LYS A 95 16.16 9.54 -31.76
C LYS A 95 15.53 9.80 -30.39
N LYS A 96 14.96 11.00 -30.18
CA LYS A 96 14.29 11.39 -28.93
C LYS A 96 13.09 10.51 -28.60
N LYS A 97 12.28 10.18 -29.61
CA LYS A 97 11.16 9.24 -29.49
C LYS A 97 11.67 7.89 -28.97
N ARG A 98 12.64 7.29 -29.66
CA ARG A 98 13.19 5.98 -29.29
C ARG A 98 13.79 5.98 -27.88
N ASP A 99 14.56 7.02 -27.54
CA ASP A 99 15.19 7.14 -26.23
C ASP A 99 14.12 7.31 -25.12
N GLY A 100 13.06 8.08 -25.39
CA GLY A 100 11.91 8.26 -24.50
C GLY A 100 11.08 6.98 -24.31
N GLU A 101 10.75 6.27 -25.39
CA GLU A 101 10.03 4.98 -25.35
C GLU A 101 10.79 3.95 -24.52
N ARG A 102 12.10 3.79 -24.76
CA ARG A 102 12.95 2.89 -23.99
C ARG A 102 12.94 3.21 -22.49
N GLN A 103 13.01 4.48 -22.14
CA GLN A 103 13.02 4.89 -20.73
C GLN A 103 11.63 4.72 -20.08
N LEU A 104 10.55 4.96 -20.82
CA LEU A 104 9.19 4.71 -20.37
C LEU A 104 8.94 3.22 -20.09
N GLU A 105 9.38 2.33 -20.98
CA GLU A 105 9.29 0.88 -20.79
C GLU A 105 10.05 0.43 -19.53
N HIS A 106 11.27 0.96 -19.35
CA HIS A 106 12.07 0.68 -18.16
C HIS A 106 11.36 1.14 -16.87
N LEU A 107 10.88 2.39 -16.84
CA LEU A 107 10.13 2.93 -15.71
C LEU A 107 8.87 2.11 -15.42
N GLN A 108 8.12 1.74 -16.47
CA GLN A 108 6.89 0.95 -16.35
C GLN A 108 7.16 -0.41 -15.70
N LEU A 109 8.24 -1.09 -16.09
CA LEU A 109 8.63 -2.38 -15.53
C LEU A 109 8.97 -2.24 -14.04
N LEU A 110 9.78 -1.24 -13.67
CA LEU A 110 10.15 -0.99 -12.27
C LEU A 110 8.93 -0.72 -11.39
N VAL A 111 8.03 0.16 -11.84
CA VAL A 111 6.79 0.50 -11.11
C VAL A 111 5.88 -0.72 -10.96
N LYS A 112 5.72 -1.50 -12.04
CA LYS A 112 4.89 -2.73 -12.01
C LYS A 112 5.44 -3.74 -11.00
N ASN A 113 6.75 -3.97 -10.99
CA ASN A 113 7.40 -4.91 -10.07
C ASN A 113 7.31 -4.44 -8.62
N HIS A 114 7.45 -3.13 -8.40
CA HIS A 114 7.29 -2.55 -7.07
C HIS A 114 5.85 -2.70 -6.55
N ASP A 115 4.87 -2.34 -7.37
CA ASP A 115 3.46 -2.43 -6.96
C ASP A 115 3.00 -3.89 -6.78
N SER A 116 3.51 -4.83 -7.58
CA SER A 116 3.22 -6.26 -7.37
C SER A 116 3.83 -6.77 -6.05
N SER A 117 5.07 -6.38 -5.72
CA SER A 117 5.71 -6.73 -4.45
C SER A 117 4.94 -6.17 -3.24
N LEU A 118 4.47 -4.93 -3.33
CA LEU A 118 3.65 -4.33 -2.27
C LEU A 118 2.31 -5.04 -2.09
N ARG A 119 1.65 -5.45 -3.17
CA ARG A 119 0.39 -6.22 -3.11
C ARG A 119 0.62 -7.58 -2.45
N ALA A 120 1.65 -8.32 -2.89
CA ALA A 120 1.98 -9.62 -2.31
C ALA A 120 2.27 -9.53 -0.81
N LYS A 121 3.03 -8.52 -0.36
CA LYS A 121 3.29 -8.28 1.07
C LYS A 121 2.01 -8.00 1.86
N ARG A 122 1.07 -7.22 1.30
CA ARG A 122 -0.21 -6.92 1.94
C ARG A 122 -1.10 -8.15 2.04
N GLU A 123 -1.14 -8.96 0.99
CA GLU A 123 -1.88 -10.23 0.97
C GLU A 123 -1.34 -11.21 2.01
N GLU A 124 -0.02 -11.38 2.08
CA GLU A 124 0.63 -12.23 3.09
C GLU A 124 0.34 -11.74 4.52
N GLN A 125 0.39 -10.43 4.77
CA GLN A 125 0.06 -9.87 6.09
C GLN A 125 -1.41 -10.12 6.46
N LEU A 126 -2.32 -10.02 5.49
CA LEU A 126 -3.74 -10.29 5.69
C LEU A 126 -3.99 -11.77 5.99
N GLU A 127 -3.34 -12.68 5.28
CA GLU A 127 -3.41 -14.12 5.53
C GLU A 127 -2.90 -14.49 6.92
N ARG A 128 -1.71 -13.98 7.30
CA ARG A 128 -1.16 -14.17 8.65
C ARG A 128 -2.09 -13.64 9.74
N LYS A 129 -2.79 -12.52 9.49
CA LYS A 129 -3.78 -11.97 10.43
C LYS A 129 -4.98 -12.92 10.57
N LYS A 130 -5.54 -13.39 9.46
CA LYS A 130 -6.66 -14.35 9.45
C LYS A 130 -6.31 -15.66 10.14
N GLU A 131 -5.09 -16.15 9.95
CA GLU A 131 -4.63 -17.38 10.59
C GLU A 131 -4.49 -17.21 12.10
N ARG A 132 -3.92 -16.09 12.57
CA ARG A 132 -3.89 -15.75 14.00
C ARG A 132 -5.29 -15.68 14.60
N GLU A 133 -6.22 -14.97 13.95
CA GLU A 133 -7.61 -14.87 14.41
C GLU A 133 -8.30 -16.25 14.50
N LYS A 134 -8.01 -17.17 13.56
CA LYS A 134 -8.53 -18.55 13.63
C LYS A 134 -7.96 -19.32 14.81
N VAL A 135 -6.64 -19.25 15.03
CA VAL A 135 -5.98 -19.94 16.15
C VAL A 135 -6.48 -19.38 17.48
N GLU A 136 -6.59 -18.07 17.62
CA GLU A 136 -7.14 -17.42 18.83
C GLU A 136 -8.58 -17.89 19.08
N LYS A 137 -9.46 -17.87 18.07
CA LYS A 137 -10.83 -18.39 18.21
C LYS A 137 -10.85 -19.86 18.65
N GLN A 138 -10.00 -20.71 18.06
CA GLN A 138 -9.91 -22.12 18.44
C GLN A 138 -9.42 -22.30 19.88
N GLN A 139 -8.43 -21.53 20.31
CA GLN A 139 -7.91 -21.57 21.68
C GLN A 139 -8.94 -21.11 22.70
N THR A 140 -9.64 -20.00 22.43
CA THR A 140 -10.73 -19.50 23.29
C THR A 140 -11.84 -20.52 23.40
N PHE A 141 -12.29 -21.09 22.27
CA PHE A 141 -13.30 -22.14 22.25
C PHE A 141 -12.86 -23.38 23.05
N HIS A 142 -11.59 -23.80 22.91
CA HIS A 142 -11.04 -24.91 23.67
C HIS A 142 -10.97 -24.62 25.18
N SER A 143 -10.60 -23.41 25.58
CA SER A 143 -10.62 -22.98 26.99
C SER A 143 -12.02 -23.08 27.57
N HIS A 144 -13.03 -22.54 26.87
CA HIS A 144 -14.41 -22.62 27.31
C HIS A 144 -14.92 -24.06 27.40
N LEU A 145 -14.49 -24.96 26.49
CA LEU A 145 -14.81 -26.39 26.59
C LEU A 145 -14.21 -27.05 27.84
N LEU A 146 -13.00 -26.67 28.24
CA LEU A 146 -12.37 -27.18 29.46
C LEU A 146 -13.09 -26.69 30.71
N GLU A 147 -13.45 -25.41 30.75
CA GLU A 147 -14.26 -24.83 31.83
C GLU A 147 -15.63 -25.54 31.93
N PHE A 148 -16.26 -25.79 30.78
CA PHE A 148 -17.52 -26.53 30.70
C PHE A 148 -17.41 -27.97 31.23
N ARG A 149 -16.35 -28.69 30.85
CA ARG A 149 -16.06 -30.03 31.37
C ARG A 149 -15.95 -30.02 32.90
N ASP A 150 -15.26 -29.03 33.47
CA ASP A 150 -15.04 -28.95 34.91
C ASP A 150 -16.35 -28.65 35.66
N LEU A 151 -17.22 -27.80 35.11
CA LEU A 151 -18.58 -27.58 35.61
C LEU A 151 -19.42 -28.87 35.57
N PHE A 152 -19.34 -29.64 34.48
CA PHE A 152 -20.06 -30.92 34.37
C PHE A 152 -19.60 -31.94 35.42
N VAL A 153 -18.29 -32.09 35.63
CA VAL A 153 -17.75 -32.98 36.66
C VAL A 153 -18.17 -32.53 38.07
N LYS A 154 -18.17 -31.22 38.34
CA LYS A 154 -18.65 -30.65 39.60
C LYS A 154 -20.14 -30.93 39.85
N TRP A 155 -20.97 -30.83 38.81
CA TRP A 155 -22.39 -31.12 38.89
C TRP A 155 -22.67 -32.60 39.19
N THR A 156 -21.98 -33.53 38.50
CA THR A 156 -22.19 -34.98 38.66
C THR A 156 -21.78 -35.52 40.04
N THR A 157 -20.83 -34.86 40.71
CA THR A 157 -20.33 -35.25 42.04
C THR A 157 -21.13 -34.65 43.20
N ARG A 158 -22.13 -33.80 42.93
CA ARG A 158 -22.89 -33.09 43.96
C ARG A 158 -24.06 -33.91 44.49
N THR A 159 -24.12 -34.04 45.82
CA THR A 159 -25.13 -34.83 46.53
C THR A 159 -26.35 -34.02 47.00
N ASP A 160 -26.21 -32.69 47.12
CA ASP A 160 -27.29 -31.77 47.53
C ASP A 160 -28.23 -31.46 46.34
N PRO A 161 -29.52 -31.86 46.39
CA PRO A 161 -30.46 -31.68 45.29
C PRO A 161 -30.72 -30.22 44.91
N LYS A 162 -30.71 -29.28 45.87
CA LYS A 162 -30.98 -27.86 45.58
C LYS A 162 -29.81 -27.22 44.84
N LYS A 163 -28.59 -27.45 45.32
CA LYS A 163 -27.36 -26.94 44.68
C LYS A 163 -27.13 -27.57 43.31
N ARG A 164 -27.51 -28.84 43.15
CA ARG A 164 -27.45 -29.55 41.86
C ARG A 164 -28.37 -28.95 40.80
N GLY A 165 -29.50 -28.38 41.19
CA GLY A 165 -30.40 -27.65 40.29
C GLY A 165 -29.78 -26.35 39.78
N TYR A 166 -29.22 -25.53 40.67
CA TYR A 166 -28.53 -24.28 40.29
C TYR A 166 -27.34 -24.53 39.36
N ASP A 167 -26.51 -25.53 39.66
CA ASP A 167 -25.38 -25.85 38.78
C ASP A 167 -25.80 -26.36 37.39
N LEU A 168 -26.97 -27.01 37.30
CA LEU A 168 -27.50 -27.44 36.01
C LEU A 168 -27.92 -26.23 35.17
N GLU A 169 -28.50 -25.21 35.80
CA GLU A 169 -28.84 -23.95 35.16
C GLU A 169 -27.59 -23.22 34.66
N ASP A 170 -26.54 -23.12 35.49
CA ASP A 170 -25.24 -22.55 35.10
C ASP A 170 -24.62 -23.32 33.93
N LEU A 171 -24.72 -24.65 33.94
CA LEU A 171 -24.21 -25.50 32.88
C LEU A 171 -24.98 -25.30 31.58
N LEU A 172 -26.31 -25.26 31.62
CA LEU A 172 -27.14 -25.01 30.44
C LEU A 172 -26.86 -23.62 29.84
N ASN A 173 -26.79 -22.59 30.67
CA ASN A 173 -26.44 -21.23 30.23
C ASN A 173 -25.05 -21.21 29.57
N GLY A 174 -24.07 -21.91 30.14
CA GLY A 174 -22.74 -22.06 29.53
C GLY A 174 -22.74 -22.75 28.16
N VAL A 175 -23.65 -23.72 27.91
CA VAL A 175 -23.83 -24.31 26.57
C VAL A 175 -24.43 -23.30 25.61
N PHE A 176 -25.46 -22.57 26.03
CA PHE A 176 -26.11 -21.56 25.20
C PHE A 176 -25.12 -20.47 24.79
N ASP A 177 -24.30 -19.99 25.72
CA ASP A 177 -23.25 -19.00 25.44
C ASP A 177 -22.14 -19.54 24.54
N LEU A 178 -21.68 -20.78 24.77
CA LEU A 178 -20.58 -21.40 23.99
C LEU A 178 -20.96 -21.65 22.52
N PHE A 179 -22.22 -21.98 22.26
CA PHE A 179 -22.73 -22.24 20.90
C PHE A 179 -23.50 -21.05 20.31
N GLU A 180 -23.49 -19.89 20.98
CA GLU A 180 -24.25 -18.70 20.60
C GLU A 180 -25.74 -19.00 20.32
N LEU A 181 -26.31 -19.96 21.05
CA LEU A 181 -27.69 -20.41 20.90
C LEU A 181 -28.59 -19.47 21.70
N SER A 182 -29.48 -18.76 21.03
CA SER A 182 -30.51 -17.98 21.72
C SER A 182 -31.68 -18.90 22.13
N PRO A 183 -32.03 -18.99 23.43
CA PRO A 183 -33.24 -19.68 23.83
C PRO A 183 -34.48 -18.96 23.25
N ARG A 184 -35.39 -19.72 22.65
CA ARG A 184 -36.69 -19.22 22.17
C ARG A 184 -37.73 -19.21 23.27
#